data_AF-A0A523SYL4-F1
#
_entry.id   AF-A0A523SYL4-F1
#
_cell.length_a   1.000
_cell.length_b   1.000
_cell.length_c   1.000
_cell.angle_alpha   90.00
_cell.angle_beta   90.00
_cell.angle_gamma   90.00
#
_symmetry.space_group_name_H-M   'P 1'
#
loop_
_entity.id
_entity.type
_entity.pdbx_description
1 polymer ?
#
loop_
_entity_poly.entity_id
_entity_poly.type
_entity_poly.pdbx_seq_one_letter_code
_entity_poly.pdbx_strand_id
1 'polypeptide(L)'
;MNLRQKGKRWFVRFTLNGKRLERATGETDYDKALCKIGEIIQRELQGPPITLSEFAKRKYIPHAESKKATITLEKEASKMRFLLRAFGSRKLSEITRADYRRLHA
;
A
#
# COMPACT_ATOMS: atom_id res chain seq x y z
N MET A 1 13.49 15.69 -3.57
CA MET A 1 13.60 15.12 -2.21
C MET A 1 14.60 15.94 -1.44
N ASN A 2 14.40 16.20 -0.14
CA ASN A 2 15.31 17.04 0.64
C ASN A 2 15.32 16.58 2.12
N LEU A 3 16.51 16.54 2.75
CA LEU A 3 16.67 16.33 4.18
C LEU A 3 16.63 17.65 4.93
N ARG A 4 15.91 17.71 6.04
CA ARG A 4 15.84 18.88 6.91
C ARG A 4 16.08 18.47 8.35
N GLN A 5 16.94 19.21 9.03
CA GLN A 5 17.08 19.07 10.47
C GLN A 5 16.01 19.92 11.17
N LYS A 6 15.29 19.33 12.13
CA LYS A 6 14.39 20.05 13.04
C LYS A 6 14.76 19.66 14.46
N GLY A 7 15.26 20.62 15.25
CA GLY A 7 15.91 20.33 16.52
C GLY A 7 17.12 19.42 16.31
N LYS A 8 17.22 18.33 17.07
CA LYS A 8 18.32 17.36 16.94
C LYS A 8 18.05 16.23 15.92
N ARG A 9 16.90 16.20 15.24
CA ARG A 9 16.51 15.06 14.38
C ARG A 9 16.41 15.46 12.91
N TRP A 10 16.75 14.51 12.04
CA TRP A 10 16.63 14.66 10.59
C TRP A 10 15.29 14.15 10.08
N PHE A 11 14.73 14.87 9.11
CA PHE A 11 13.47 14.58 8.44
C PHE A 11 13.69 14.54 6.93
N VAL A 12 13.10 13.56 6.25
CA VAL A 12 13.07 13.51 4.79
C VAL A 12 11.75 14.08 4.27
N ARG A 13 11.84 15.00 3.32
CA ARG A 13 10.70 15.57 2.60
C ARG A 13 10.73 15.11 1.15
N PHE A 14 9.62 14.52 0.70
CA PHE A 14 9.47 14.01 -0.66
C PHE A 14 8.02 14.16 -1.14
N THR A 15 7.81 14.04 -2.45
CA THR A 15 6.48 14.06 -3.05
C THR A 15 6.13 12.65 -3.49
N LEU A 16 4.97 12.15 -3.11
CA LEU A 16 4.45 10.87 -3.51
C LEU A 16 2.99 11.02 -3.94
N ASN A 17 2.64 10.55 -5.14
CA ASN A 17 1.29 10.65 -5.70
C ASN A 17 0.71 12.09 -5.63
N GLY A 18 1.52 13.09 -5.96
CA GLY A 18 1.14 14.51 -5.92
C GLY A 18 1.05 15.12 -4.51
N LYS A 19 1.19 14.33 -3.45
CA LYS A 19 1.18 14.81 -2.06
C LYS A 19 2.59 14.99 -1.53
N ARG A 20 2.85 16.11 -0.86
CA ARG A 20 4.10 16.35 -0.15
C ARG A 20 4.05 15.66 1.21
N LEU A 21 5.02 14.81 1.48
CA LEU A 21 5.16 14.06 2.72
C LEU A 21 6.46 14.47 3.42
N GLU A 22 6.41 14.48 4.75
CA GLU A 22 7.56 14.68 5.62
C GLU A 22 7.60 13.57 6.66
N ARG A 23 8.75 12.91 6.78
CA ARG A 23 8.94 11.78 7.70
C ARG A 23 10.22 11.95 8.49
N ALA A 24 10.14 11.68 9.79
CA ALA A 24 11.32 11.62 10.63
C ALA A 24 12.17 10.40 10.25
N THR A 25 13.47 10.58 10.16
CA THR A 25 14.43 9.48 9.97
C THR A 25 14.70 8.74 11.28
N GLY A 26 14.42 9.39 12.42
CA GLY A 26 14.77 8.90 13.76
C GLY A 26 16.23 9.17 14.14
N GLU A 27 17.04 9.65 13.20
CA GLU A 27 18.48 9.87 13.39
C GLU A 27 18.79 11.32 13.72
N THR A 28 19.86 11.50 14.50
CA THR A 28 20.45 12.80 14.81
C THR A 28 21.68 13.09 13.95
N ASP A 29 22.32 12.04 13.46
CA ASP A 29 23.46 12.08 12.56
C ASP A 29 23.00 12.15 11.10
N TYR A 30 23.68 12.96 10.28
CA TYR A 30 23.30 13.21 8.89
C TYR A 30 23.55 11.99 7.99
N ASP A 31 24.68 11.31 8.15
CA ASP A 31 25.04 10.17 7.30
C ASP A 31 24.12 8.98 7.60
N LYS A 32 23.80 8.76 8.88
CA LYS A 32 22.78 7.76 9.27
C LYS A 32 21.40 8.11 8.74
N ALA A 33 21.04 9.39 8.74
CA ALA A 33 19.78 9.86 8.19
C ALA A 33 19.70 9.63 6.67
N LEU A 34 20.79 9.84 5.93
CA LEU A 34 20.90 9.57 4.50
C LEU A 34 20.63 8.09 4.18
N CYS A 35 21.25 7.17 4.92
CA CYS A 35 21.05 5.73 4.70
C CYS A 35 19.58 5.29 4.86
N LYS A 36 18.82 5.94 5.76
CA LYS A 36 17.41 5.58 6.02
C LYS A 36 16.41 6.13 5.00
N ILE A 37 16.81 7.05 4.12
CA ILE A 37 15.91 7.65 3.14
C ILE A 37 15.27 6.57 2.25
N GLY A 38 16.09 5.64 1.75
CA GLY A 38 15.62 4.58 0.85
C GLY A 38 14.52 3.74 1.48
N GLU A 39 14.72 3.31 2.74
CA GLU A 39 13.74 2.53 3.49
C GLU A 39 12.44 3.29 3.73
N ILE A 40 12.52 4.58 4.06
CA ILE A 40 11.34 5.43 4.30
C ILE A 40 10.52 5.58 3.03
N ILE A 41 11.17 5.85 1.91
CA ILE A 41 10.50 6.01 0.61
C ILE A 41 9.88 4.69 0.17
N GLN A 42 10.59 3.58 0.34
CA GLN A 42 10.09 2.27 -0.03
C GLN A 42 8.86 1.86 0.79
N ARG A 43 8.86 2.13 2.10
CA ARG A 43 7.69 1.92 2.97
C ARG A 43 6.49 2.75 2.52
N GLU A 44 6.72 4.01 2.16
CA GLU A 44 5.64 4.92 1.76
C GLU A 44 5.10 4.60 0.36
N LEU A 45 5.96 4.11 -0.55
CA LEU A 45 5.57 3.57 -1.85
C LEU A 45 4.70 2.31 -1.72
N GLN A 46 5.09 1.40 -0.83
CA GLN A 46 4.31 0.18 -0.56
C GLN A 46 2.99 0.49 0.17
N GLY A 47 2.94 1.64 0.85
CA GLY A 47 1.81 2.01 1.69
C GLY A 47 1.73 1.14 2.96
N PRO A 48 0.76 1.41 3.84
CA PRO A 48 0.54 0.54 5.00
C PRO A 48 0.24 -0.88 4.52
N PRO A 49 0.71 -1.91 5.24
CA PRO A 49 0.36 -3.28 4.94
C PRO A 49 -1.15 -3.46 5.11
N ILE A 50 -1.88 -3.41 3.99
CA ILE A 50 -3.32 -3.60 3.95
C ILE A 50 -3.63 -5.03 3.54
N THR A 51 -4.63 -5.61 4.21
CA THR A 51 -5.15 -6.91 3.81
C THR A 51 -6.00 -6.80 2.55
N LEU A 52 -6.18 -7.92 1.84
CA LEU A 52 -7.09 -7.95 0.70
C LEU A 52 -8.51 -7.52 1.09
N SER A 53 -8.98 -7.90 2.29
CA SER A 53 -10.30 -7.50 2.79
C SER A 53 -10.43 -5.99 2.99
N GLU A 54 -9.42 -5.35 3.58
CA GLU A 54 -9.43 -3.91 3.79
C GLU A 54 -9.37 -3.16 2.46
N PHE A 55 -8.54 -3.63 1.53
CA PHE A 55 -8.47 -3.06 0.19
C PHE A 55 -9.81 -3.18 -0.55
N ALA A 56 -10.43 -4.36 -0.50
CA ALA A 56 -11.70 -4.61 -1.17
C ALA A 56 -12.79 -3.65 -0.66
N LYS A 57 -12.94 -3.53 0.67
CA LYS A 57 -13.95 -2.66 1.30
C LYS A 57 -13.69 -1.18 1.10
N ARG A 58 -12.45 -0.71 1.29
CA ARG A 58 -12.14 0.73 1.31
C ARG A 58 -11.89 1.33 -0.07
N LYS A 59 -11.40 0.54 -1.02
CA LYS A 59 -10.96 1.05 -2.32
C LYS A 59 -11.72 0.42 -3.49
N TYR A 60 -11.73 -0.91 -3.56
CA TYR A 60 -12.22 -1.58 -4.77
C TYR A 60 -13.74 -1.50 -4.94
N ILE A 61 -14.52 -1.86 -3.91
CA ILE A 61 -16.00 -1.89 -4.01
C ILE A 61 -16.56 -0.49 -4.36
N PRO A 62 -16.19 0.60 -3.65
CA PRO A 62 -16.70 1.94 -3.99
C PRO A 62 -16.31 2.40 -5.39
N HIS A 63 -15.09 2.03 -5.84
CA HIS A 63 -14.63 2.34 -7.19
C HIS A 63 -15.37 1.56 -8.26
N ALA A 64 -15.68 0.29 -8.00
CA ALA A 64 -16.41 -0.54 -8.93
C ALA A 64 -17.86 -0.02 -9.07
N GLU A 65 -18.53 0.23 -7.94
CA GLU A 65 -19.91 0.74 -7.89
C GLU A 65 -20.07 2.07 -8.64
N SER A 66 -19.09 2.97 -8.53
CA SER A 66 -19.15 4.29 -9.20
C SER A 66 -18.85 4.27 -10.70
N LYS A 67 -18.28 3.19 -11.25
CA LYS A 67 -17.79 3.16 -12.64
C LYS A 67 -18.35 2.05 -13.52
N LYS A 68 -18.95 1.02 -12.95
CA LYS A 68 -19.33 -0.20 -13.69
C LYS A 68 -20.83 -0.42 -13.70
N ALA A 69 -21.30 -1.03 -14.78
CA ALA A 69 -22.68 -1.50 -14.90
C ALA A 69 -22.98 -2.64 -13.90
N THR A 70 -24.22 -2.71 -13.42
CA THR A 70 -24.66 -3.59 -12.33
C THR A 70 -24.39 -5.08 -12.60
N ILE A 71 -24.62 -5.56 -13.81
CA ILE A 71 -24.37 -6.97 -14.21
C ILE A 71 -22.88 -7.32 -14.07
N THR A 72 -21.99 -6.37 -14.36
CA THR A 72 -20.54 -6.57 -14.21
C THR A 72 -20.15 -6.60 -12.74
N LEU A 73 -20.79 -5.78 -11.90
CA LEU A 73 -20.56 -5.77 -10.45
C LEU A 73 -20.93 -7.10 -9.80
N GLU A 74 -22.06 -7.71 -10.17
CA GLU A 74 -22.46 -9.00 -9.60
C GLU A 74 -21.47 -10.12 -9.92
N LYS A 75 -21.01 -10.19 -11.18
CA LYS A 75 -19.99 -11.16 -11.60
C LYS A 75 -18.66 -10.94 -10.87
N GLU A 76 -18.26 -9.70 -10.69
CA GLU A 76 -17.04 -9.35 -9.95
C GLU A 76 -17.18 -9.59 -8.45
N ALA A 77 -18.34 -9.34 -7.86
CA ALA A 77 -18.63 -9.60 -6.45
C ALA A 77 -18.51 -11.09 -6.11
N SER A 78 -18.96 -11.98 -6.99
CA SER A 78 -18.78 -13.42 -6.81
C SER A 78 -17.31 -13.85 -6.86
N LYS A 79 -16.53 -13.31 -7.82
CA LYS A 79 -15.08 -13.57 -7.89
C LYS A 79 -14.33 -12.99 -6.68
N MET A 80 -14.70 -11.79 -6.26
CA MET A 80 -14.10 -11.13 -5.10
C MET A 80 -14.40 -11.89 -3.82
N ARG A 81 -15.63 -12.41 -3.63
CA ARG A 81 -15.96 -13.29 -2.50
C ARG A 81 -15.06 -14.52 -2.43
N PHE A 82 -14.78 -15.15 -3.57
CA PHE A 82 -13.86 -16.29 -3.63
C PHE A 82 -12.43 -15.90 -3.21
N LEU A 83 -11.91 -14.79 -3.75
CA LEU A 83 -10.57 -14.30 -3.40
C LEU A 83 -10.48 -13.88 -1.93
N LEU A 84 -11.52 -13.27 -1.37
CA LEU A 84 -11.60 -12.89 0.04
C LEU A 84 -11.65 -14.12 0.96
N ARG A 85 -12.29 -15.21 0.54
CA ARG A 85 -12.28 -16.46 1.30
C ARG A 85 -10.89 -17.08 1.36
N ALA A 86 -10.13 -17.02 0.26
CA ALA A 86 -8.79 -17.61 0.17
C ALA A 86 -7.68 -16.73 0.77
N PHE A 87 -7.78 -15.42 0.59
CA PHE A 87 -6.68 -14.48 0.88
C PHE A 87 -7.11 -13.27 1.71
N GLY A 88 -8.33 -13.24 2.23
CA GLY A 88 -8.91 -12.05 2.88
C GLY A 88 -8.09 -11.51 4.05
N SER A 89 -7.44 -12.38 4.83
CA SER A 89 -6.57 -12.00 5.96
C SER A 89 -5.12 -11.73 5.56
N ARG A 90 -4.71 -12.13 4.35
CA ARG A 90 -3.33 -11.93 3.87
C ARG A 90 -3.14 -10.48 3.41
N LYS A 91 -1.92 -9.98 3.57
CA LYS A 91 -1.54 -8.66 3.04
C LYS A 91 -1.44 -8.74 1.53
N LEU A 92 -1.78 -7.66 0.83
CA LEU A 92 -1.65 -7.61 -0.63
C LEU A 92 -0.24 -7.94 -1.12
N SER A 93 0.78 -7.47 -0.38
CA SER A 93 2.19 -7.73 -0.70
C SER A 93 2.61 -9.19 -0.56
N GLU A 94 1.83 -10.00 0.16
CA GLU A 94 2.12 -11.41 0.41
C GLU A 94 1.42 -12.34 -0.58
N ILE A 95 0.45 -11.85 -1.37
CA ILE A 95 -0.29 -12.65 -2.35
C ILE A 95 0.51 -12.67 -3.65
N THR A 96 1.04 -13.83 -4.00
CA THR A 96 1.88 -14.01 -5.19
C THR A 96 1.11 -14.61 -6.37
N ARG A 97 1.70 -14.54 -7.57
CA ARG A 97 1.16 -15.25 -8.74
C ARG A 97 1.13 -16.77 -8.53
N ALA A 98 2.04 -17.32 -7.74
CA ALA A 98 2.05 -18.75 -7.42
C ALA A 98 0.86 -19.14 -6.54
N ASP A 99 0.53 -18.32 -5.53
CA ASP A 99 -0.68 -18.50 -4.71
C ASP A 99 -1.95 -18.50 -5.58
N TYR A 100 -2.03 -17.56 -6.52
CA TYR A 100 -3.16 -17.47 -7.44
C TYR A 100 -3.29 -18.71 -8.34
N ARG A 101 -2.18 -19.21 -8.89
CA ARG A 101 -2.19 -20.43 -9.72
C ARG A 101 -2.65 -21.66 -8.93
N ARG A 102 -2.23 -21.81 -7.67
CA ARG A 102 -2.65 -22.93 -6.80
C ARG A 102 -4.14 -22.91 -6.49
N LEU A 103 -4.77 -21.74 -6.49
CA LEU A 103 -6.22 -21.61 -6.26
C LEU A 103 -7.07 -22.03 -7.47
N HIS A 104 -6.45 -22.09 -8.66
CA HIS A 104 -7.09 -22.38 -9.95
C HIS A 104 -6.60 -23.70 -10.58
N ALA A 105 -5.77 -24.46 -9.86
CA ALA A 105 -5.38 -25.82 -10.21
C ALA A 105 -6.42 -26.81 -9.67
#